data_AF-A0A3M1B972-F1
#
_entry.id   AF-A0A3M1B972-F1
#
_cell.length_a   1.000
_cell.length_b   1.000
_cell.length_c   1.000
_cell.angle_alpha   90.00
_cell.angle_beta   90.00
_cell.angle_gamma   90.00
#
_symmetry.space_group_name_H-M   'P 1'
#
loop_
_entity.id
_entity.type
_entity.pdbx_description
1 polymer ?
#
loop_
_entity_poly.entity_id
_entity_poly.type
_entity_poly.pdbx_seq_one_letter_code
_entity_poly.pdbx_strand_id
1 'polypeptide(L)'
;MGVQTVAIAKSEKDRQEFVKHLLNDIKALEYMLNQGLFEEDVIRIGAEQEMCLIHDKSFKPACINKQVMAKMDKYPWLDTELAQFNLETNLTPQEFTGDALRKMEQENLDYLGKIRKTVRKLGAHVILTGILPTLRRFDLEMENLTPNPRYLALMEALHAELQGSAFELNLAGIDELNLQHDSPLLEACNTS
;
A
#
# COMPACT_ATOMS: atom_id res chain seq x y z
N MET A 1 9.01 6.15 5.72
CA MET A 1 8.01 5.52 6.61
C MET A 1 8.63 5.06 7.92
N GLY A 2 7.82 4.94 8.97
CA GLY A 2 8.23 4.59 10.34
C GLY A 2 8.78 3.16 10.51
N VAL A 3 8.81 2.68 11.75
CA VAL A 3 9.39 1.38 12.09
C VAL A 3 8.53 0.24 11.55
N GLN A 4 9.11 -0.60 10.70
CA GLN A 4 8.42 -1.72 10.03
C GLN A 4 8.47 -3.06 10.82
N THR A 5 8.86 -3.02 12.10
CA THR A 5 8.96 -4.23 12.93
C THR A 5 7.59 -4.73 13.37
N VAL A 6 7.44 -6.04 13.45
CA VAL A 6 6.15 -6.69 13.67
C VAL A 6 6.22 -7.58 14.90
N ALA A 7 5.23 -7.44 15.78
CA ALA A 7 4.98 -8.35 16.88
C ALA A 7 3.47 -8.67 16.94
N ILE A 8 3.11 -9.94 16.79
CA ILE A 8 1.72 -10.39 16.89
C ILE A 8 1.37 -10.56 18.36
N ALA A 9 0.30 -9.91 18.82
CA ALA A 9 -0.23 -10.07 20.17
C ALA A 9 -0.86 -11.48 20.32
N LYS A 10 -0.26 -12.32 21.16
CA LYS A 10 -0.66 -13.73 21.34
C LYS A 10 -1.43 -13.96 22.63
N SER A 11 -1.32 -13.06 23.60
CA SER A 11 -1.98 -13.15 24.90
C SER A 11 -2.92 -11.99 25.17
N GLU A 12 -3.84 -12.17 26.11
CA GLU A 12 -4.67 -11.08 26.64
C GLU A 12 -3.82 -9.96 27.24
N LYS A 13 -2.70 -10.31 27.89
CA LYS A 13 -1.76 -9.35 28.44
C LYS A 13 -1.11 -8.49 27.35
N ASP A 14 -0.71 -9.10 26.23
CA ASP A 14 -0.12 -8.36 25.08
C ASP A 14 -1.15 -7.37 24.52
N ARG A 15 -2.41 -7.79 24.42
CA ARG A 15 -3.52 -6.93 23.96
C ARG A 15 -3.77 -5.77 24.93
N GLN A 16 -3.78 -6.03 26.24
CA GLN A 16 -3.93 -4.99 27.26
C GLN A 16 -2.77 -3.98 27.24
N GLU A 17 -1.54 -4.46 27.04
CA GLU A 17 -0.36 -3.61 26.91
C GLU A 17 -0.42 -2.74 25.64
N PHE A 18 -0.78 -3.33 24.49
CA PHE A 18 -1.02 -2.60 23.26
C PHE A 18 -2.09 -1.51 23.43
N VAL A 19 -3.25 -1.85 24.01
CA VAL A 19 -4.33 -0.88 24.28
C VAL A 19 -3.85 0.25 25.20
N LYS A 20 -3.04 -0.07 26.21
CA LYS A 20 -2.45 0.94 27.10
C LYS A 20 -1.54 1.90 26.33
N HIS A 21 -0.66 1.38 25.46
CA HIS A 21 0.21 2.21 24.62
C HIS A 21 -0.60 3.08 23.66
N LEU A 22 -1.58 2.50 22.96
CA LEU A 22 -2.47 3.22 22.06
C LEU A 22 -3.20 4.38 22.78
N LEU A 23 -3.74 4.12 23.97
CA LEU A 23 -4.40 5.16 24.77
C LEU A 23 -3.42 6.24 25.25
N ASN A 24 -2.16 5.90 25.52
CA ASN A 24 -1.14 6.89 25.87
C ASN A 24 -0.76 7.75 24.66
N ASP A 25 -0.64 7.16 23.47
CA ASP A 25 -0.35 7.88 22.23
C ASP A 25 -1.47 8.86 21.89
N ILE A 26 -2.74 8.44 22.06
CA ILE A 26 -3.91 9.32 21.89
C ILE A 26 -3.89 10.48 22.89
N LYS A 27 -3.58 10.21 24.17
CA LYS A 27 -3.45 11.27 25.19
C LYS A 27 -2.31 12.23 24.90
N ALA A 28 -1.18 11.71 24.41
CA ALA A 28 -0.05 12.53 24.00
C ALA A 28 -0.44 13.43 22.81
N LEU A 29 -1.14 12.89 21.82
CA LEU A 29 -1.66 13.65 20.68
C LEU A 29 -2.64 14.74 21.14
N GLU A 30 -3.60 14.41 22.01
CA GLU A 30 -4.54 15.37 22.59
C GLU A 30 -3.82 16.49 23.35
N TYR A 31 -2.81 16.14 24.16
CA TYR A 31 -1.98 17.10 24.86
C TYR A 31 -1.23 18.02 23.87
N MET A 32 -0.61 17.46 22.84
CA MET A 32 0.11 18.23 21.82
C MET A 32 -0.80 19.21 21.08
N LEU A 33 -2.02 18.79 20.75
CA LEU A 33 -3.04 19.65 20.14
C LEU A 33 -3.45 20.79 21.09
N ASN A 34 -3.78 20.46 22.34
CA ASN A 34 -4.21 21.45 23.34
C ASN A 34 -3.12 22.45 23.72
N GLN A 35 -1.85 22.08 23.57
CA GLN A 35 -0.71 22.95 23.86
C GLN A 35 -0.15 23.65 22.61
N GLY A 36 -0.75 23.45 21.43
CA GLY A 36 -0.27 24.07 20.18
C GLY A 36 1.16 23.65 19.82
N LEU A 37 1.50 22.37 20.03
CA LEU A 37 2.85 21.85 19.75
C LEU A 37 3.06 21.46 18.28
N PHE A 38 2.04 21.59 17.44
CA PHE A 38 2.13 21.43 16.00
C PHE A 38 2.40 22.77 15.32
N GLU A 39 3.17 22.73 14.24
CA GLU A 39 3.39 23.88 13.37
C GLU A 39 2.08 24.23 12.62
N GLU A 40 1.65 25.49 12.67
CA GLU A 40 0.39 25.97 12.07
C GLU A 40 0.60 26.98 10.93
N ASP A 41 1.81 27.52 10.77
CA ASP A 41 2.14 28.60 9.83
C ASP A 41 2.50 28.10 8.42
N VAL A 42 3.06 26.89 8.31
CA VAL A 42 3.48 26.32 7.03
C VAL A 42 2.61 25.15 6.62
N ILE A 43 1.77 25.37 5.61
CA ILE A 43 1.00 24.30 4.97
C ILE A 43 1.92 23.54 4.01
N ARG A 44 1.96 22.21 4.13
CA ARG A 44 2.69 21.33 3.20
C ARG A 44 1.73 20.37 2.51
N ILE A 45 2.13 19.92 1.33
CA ILE A 45 1.46 18.88 0.55
C ILE A 45 2.47 17.80 0.19
N GLY A 46 2.07 16.55 0.32
CA GLY A 46 2.74 15.38 -0.24
C GLY A 46 1.68 14.48 -0.85
N ALA A 47 2.11 13.47 -1.60
CA ALA A 47 1.21 12.46 -2.13
C ALA A 47 1.92 11.12 -2.22
N GLU A 48 1.13 10.07 -2.22
CA GLU A 48 1.54 8.73 -2.60
C GLU A 48 0.94 8.41 -3.98
N GLN A 49 1.61 7.54 -4.72
CA GLN A 49 1.10 7.01 -5.98
C GLN A 49 1.35 5.52 -6.00
N GLU A 50 0.28 4.75 -5.98
CA GLU A 50 0.32 3.32 -6.19
C GLU A 50 0.18 2.98 -7.68
N MET A 51 0.65 1.80 -8.05
CA MET A 51 0.61 1.35 -9.44
C MET A 51 0.63 -0.17 -9.56
N CYS A 52 0.00 -0.67 -10.63
CA CYS A 52 0.05 -2.09 -10.97
C CYS A 52 1.15 -2.38 -11.99
N LEU A 53 1.77 -3.53 -11.83
CA LEU A 53 2.71 -4.15 -12.76
C LEU A 53 1.98 -5.17 -13.61
N ILE A 54 2.16 -5.10 -14.93
CA ILE A 54 1.50 -6.01 -15.87
C ILE A 54 2.47 -6.61 -16.88
N HIS A 55 2.22 -7.84 -17.28
CA HIS A 55 3.00 -8.49 -18.32
C HIS A 55 2.78 -7.84 -19.70
N ASP A 56 3.86 -7.66 -20.47
CA ASP A 56 3.85 -6.97 -21.77
C ASP A 56 2.84 -7.54 -22.80
N LYS A 57 2.72 -8.86 -22.86
CA LYS A 57 1.87 -9.52 -23.87
C LYS A 57 0.45 -9.81 -23.42
N SER A 58 0.28 -10.21 -22.16
CA SER A 58 -1.01 -10.67 -21.64
C SER A 58 -1.79 -9.58 -20.92
N PHE A 59 -1.13 -8.47 -20.55
CA PHE A 59 -1.65 -7.41 -19.70
C PHE A 59 -2.16 -7.87 -18.33
N LYS A 60 -1.89 -9.13 -17.96
CA LYS A 60 -2.21 -9.70 -16.65
C LYS A 60 -1.25 -9.16 -15.58
N PRO A 61 -1.64 -9.20 -14.29
CA PRO A 61 -0.74 -8.84 -13.20
C PRO A 61 0.62 -9.53 -13.31
N ALA A 62 1.70 -8.78 -13.09
CA ALA A 62 3.06 -9.29 -13.06
C ALA A 62 3.58 -9.27 -11.63
N CYS A 63 3.62 -10.44 -10.98
CA CYS A 63 4.09 -10.62 -9.60
C CYS A 63 5.62 -10.51 -9.50
N ILE A 64 6.16 -9.31 -9.75
CA ILE A 64 7.60 -9.06 -9.87
C ILE A 64 8.10 -7.87 -9.03
N ASN A 65 7.30 -7.33 -8.10
CA ASN A 65 7.66 -6.13 -7.34
C ASN A 65 9.00 -6.28 -6.60
N LYS A 66 9.31 -7.43 -5.97
CA LYS A 66 10.60 -7.68 -5.32
C LYS A 66 11.77 -7.66 -6.30
N GLN A 67 11.56 -8.09 -7.54
CA GLN A 67 12.59 -8.03 -8.59
C GLN A 67 12.84 -6.58 -9.02
N VAL A 68 11.78 -5.76 -9.06
CA VAL A 68 11.89 -4.31 -9.32
C VAL A 68 12.63 -3.64 -8.16
N MET A 69 12.22 -3.90 -6.91
CA MET A 69 12.86 -3.37 -5.70
C MET A 69 14.35 -3.69 -5.65
N ALA A 70 14.74 -4.93 -5.94
CA ALA A 70 16.15 -5.32 -5.96
C ALA A 70 16.99 -4.56 -6.99
N LYS A 71 16.38 -4.04 -8.07
CA LYS A 71 17.05 -3.20 -9.08
C LYS A 71 16.99 -1.70 -8.76
N MET A 72 16.18 -1.31 -7.79
CA MET A 72 15.85 0.07 -7.44
C MET A 72 16.10 0.38 -5.97
N ASP A 73 16.87 -0.46 -5.27
CA ASP A 73 17.22 -0.38 -3.85
C ASP A 73 17.78 0.98 -3.40
N LYS A 74 18.47 1.68 -4.30
CA LYS A 74 18.99 3.03 -4.06
C LYS A 74 17.93 4.14 -3.98
N TYR A 75 16.65 3.85 -4.26
CA TYR A 75 15.57 4.83 -4.27
C TYR A 75 14.67 4.64 -3.04
N PRO A 76 14.85 5.44 -1.98
CA PRO A 76 14.11 5.27 -0.72
C PRO A 76 12.64 5.71 -0.81
N TRP A 77 12.24 6.38 -1.90
CA TRP A 77 10.87 6.81 -2.16
C TRP A 77 10.00 5.72 -2.81
N LEU A 78 10.57 4.57 -3.16
CA LEU A 78 9.85 3.44 -3.75
C LEU A 78 9.66 2.36 -2.67
N ASP A 79 8.45 1.83 -2.56
CA ASP A 79 8.14 0.67 -1.71
C ASP A 79 7.27 -0.34 -2.46
N THR A 80 7.11 -1.51 -1.85
CA THR A 80 6.16 -2.54 -2.26
C THR A 80 4.82 -2.36 -1.58
N GLU A 81 3.76 -2.75 -2.27
CA GLU A 81 2.42 -2.87 -1.68
C GLU A 81 2.06 -4.32 -1.31
N LEU A 82 0.85 -4.53 -0.77
CA LEU A 82 0.35 -5.83 -0.33
C LEU A 82 0.53 -6.94 -1.39
N ALA A 83 0.17 -6.68 -2.64
CA ALA A 83 0.31 -7.65 -3.73
C ALA A 83 1.67 -7.55 -4.43
N GLN A 84 2.19 -8.70 -4.88
CA GLN A 84 3.45 -8.80 -5.62
C GLN A 84 3.47 -8.05 -6.96
N PHE A 85 2.29 -7.64 -7.44
CA PHE A 85 2.12 -6.86 -8.66
C PHE A 85 1.86 -5.37 -8.38
N ASN A 86 1.87 -4.91 -7.13
CA ASN A 86 1.75 -3.49 -6.80
C ASN A 86 3.07 -2.90 -6.29
N LEU A 87 3.27 -1.61 -6.59
CA LEU A 87 4.33 -0.75 -6.07
C LEU A 87 3.72 0.57 -5.63
N GLU A 88 4.40 1.28 -4.74
CA GLU A 88 4.03 2.62 -4.28
C GLU A 88 5.23 3.55 -4.35
N THR A 89 4.99 4.81 -4.71
CA THR A 89 5.95 5.89 -4.51
C THR A 89 5.45 6.93 -3.52
N ASN A 90 6.34 7.34 -2.62
CA ASN A 90 6.13 8.42 -1.66
C ASN A 90 6.78 9.71 -2.20
N LEU A 91 5.98 10.72 -2.52
CA LEU A 91 6.48 12.02 -2.97
C LEU A 91 6.98 12.86 -1.80
N THR A 92 7.95 13.73 -2.07
CA THR A 92 8.52 14.59 -1.03
C THR A 92 7.46 15.59 -0.55
N PRO A 93 7.25 15.78 0.76
CA PRO A 93 6.40 16.86 1.26
C PRO A 93 7.00 18.23 0.89
N GLN A 94 6.21 19.09 0.26
CA GLN A 94 6.61 20.43 -0.19
C GLN A 94 5.71 21.49 0.42
N GLU A 95 6.23 22.69 0.66
CA GLU A 95 5.38 23.82 1.03
C GLU A 95 4.30 24.05 -0.03
N PHE A 96 3.05 24.17 0.40
CA PHE A 96 1.90 24.29 -0.50
C PHE A 96 1.69 25.74 -0.94
N THR A 97 2.66 26.26 -1.66
CA THR A 97 2.65 27.63 -2.20
C THR A 97 3.11 27.64 -3.67
N GLY A 98 2.73 28.68 -4.41
CA GLY A 98 3.22 28.94 -5.76
C GLY A 98 3.08 27.76 -6.73
N ASP A 99 4.21 27.13 -7.07
CA ASP A 99 4.33 26.06 -8.06
C ASP A 99 4.38 24.62 -7.47
N ALA A 100 3.99 24.45 -6.20
CA ALA A 100 4.04 23.17 -5.48
C ALA A 100 3.42 21.99 -6.25
N LEU A 101 2.22 22.14 -6.81
CA LEU A 101 1.56 21.06 -7.56
C LEU A 101 2.32 20.68 -8.84
N ARG A 102 2.95 21.66 -9.50
CA ARG A 102 3.78 21.40 -10.69
C ARG A 102 5.06 20.67 -10.32
N LYS A 103 5.71 21.05 -9.21
CA LYS A 103 6.90 20.35 -8.71
C LYS A 103 6.56 18.91 -8.31
N MET A 104 5.44 18.69 -7.64
CA MET A 104 4.94 17.37 -7.28
C MET A 104 4.61 16.50 -8.51
N GLU A 105 3.95 17.06 -9.53
CA GLU A 105 3.73 16.38 -10.81
C GLU A 105 5.07 15.99 -11.46
N GLN A 106 6.04 16.90 -11.47
CA GLN A 106 7.34 16.68 -12.10
C GLN A 106 8.16 15.60 -11.37
N GLU A 107 8.09 15.56 -10.04
CA GLU A 107 8.64 14.49 -9.20
C GLU A 107 7.98 13.14 -9.52
N ASN A 108 6.64 13.09 -9.55
CA ASN A 108 5.90 11.86 -9.87
C ASN A 108 6.27 11.33 -11.27
N LEU A 109 6.30 12.20 -12.29
CA LEU A 109 6.68 11.82 -13.65
C LEU A 109 8.12 11.30 -13.73
N ASP A 110 9.05 11.88 -12.97
CA ASP A 110 10.43 11.43 -12.90
C ASP A 110 10.55 10.04 -12.23
N TYR A 111 9.86 9.82 -11.11
CA TYR A 111 9.80 8.53 -10.42
C TYR A 111 9.19 7.45 -11.31
N LEU A 112 8.01 7.71 -11.91
CA LEU A 112 7.38 6.81 -12.87
C LEU A 112 8.28 6.53 -14.08
N GLY A 113 9.02 7.52 -14.57
CA GLY A 113 9.98 7.36 -15.64
C GLY A 113 11.12 6.40 -15.29
N LYS A 114 11.64 6.46 -14.07
CA LYS A 114 12.65 5.53 -13.55
C LYS A 114 12.09 4.11 -13.40
N ILE A 115 10.91 3.97 -12.78
CA ILE A 115 10.27 2.66 -12.58
C ILE A 115 9.98 2.00 -13.92
N ARG A 116 9.32 2.71 -14.85
CA ARG A 116 8.99 2.18 -16.19
C ARG A 116 10.22 1.67 -16.94
N LYS A 117 11.36 2.38 -16.86
CA LYS A 117 12.63 1.93 -17.47
C LYS A 117 13.12 0.61 -16.87
N THR A 118 12.99 0.43 -15.56
CA THR A 118 13.40 -0.81 -14.88
C THR A 118 12.43 -1.95 -15.19
N VAL A 119 11.13 -1.71 -15.06
CA VAL A 119 10.07 -2.70 -15.26
C VAL A 119 10.06 -3.23 -16.71
N ARG A 120 10.31 -2.37 -17.71
CA ARG A 120 10.45 -2.81 -19.12
C ARG A 120 11.60 -3.79 -19.33
N LYS A 121 12.73 -3.62 -18.62
CA LYS A 121 13.86 -4.57 -18.71
C LYS A 121 13.52 -5.95 -18.12
N LEU A 122 12.46 -6.03 -17.33
CA LEU A 122 11.92 -7.27 -16.75
C LEU A 122 10.75 -7.86 -17.57
N GLY A 123 10.42 -7.29 -18.74
CA GLY A 123 9.34 -7.80 -19.60
C GLY A 123 7.93 -7.45 -19.12
N ALA A 124 7.79 -6.34 -18.39
CA ALA A 124 6.52 -5.86 -17.86
C ALA A 124 6.33 -4.35 -18.12
N HIS A 125 5.16 -3.82 -17.76
CA HIS A 125 4.82 -2.40 -17.77
C HIS A 125 4.19 -1.96 -16.45
N VAL A 126 4.15 -0.66 -16.27
CA VAL A 126 3.42 0.02 -15.18
C VAL A 126 2.13 0.58 -15.75
N ILE A 127 1.02 0.36 -15.05
CA ILE A 127 -0.28 0.99 -15.32
C ILE A 127 -0.79 1.67 -14.05
N LEU A 128 -1.39 2.85 -14.21
CA LEU A 128 -2.06 3.60 -13.14
C LEU A 128 -3.56 3.43 -13.32
N THR A 129 -4.20 2.69 -12.44
CA THR A 129 -5.63 2.37 -12.51
C THR A 129 -6.15 1.97 -11.15
N GLY A 130 -7.31 2.47 -10.72
CA GLY A 130 -7.87 2.16 -9.40
C GLY A 130 -8.01 0.65 -9.17
N ILE A 131 -8.66 -0.05 -10.10
CA ILE A 131 -8.72 -1.52 -10.12
C ILE A 131 -8.17 -2.00 -11.45
N LEU A 132 -7.27 -2.99 -11.44
CA LEU A 132 -6.72 -3.55 -12.67
C LEU A 132 -7.78 -4.43 -13.39
N PRO A 133 -8.28 -4.06 -14.58
CA PRO A 133 -9.42 -4.74 -15.20
C PRO A 133 -9.17 -6.19 -15.61
N THR A 134 -7.91 -6.59 -15.72
CA THR A 134 -7.49 -7.94 -16.10
C THR A 134 -7.29 -8.88 -14.92
N LEU A 135 -7.48 -8.40 -13.69
CA LEU A 135 -7.42 -9.22 -12.48
C LEU A 135 -8.43 -10.36 -12.53
N ARG A 136 -8.01 -11.51 -12.01
CA ARG A 136 -8.83 -12.68 -11.81
C ARG A 136 -8.78 -13.09 -10.34
N ARG A 137 -9.75 -13.89 -9.92
CA ARG A 137 -9.84 -14.38 -8.54
C ARG A 137 -8.52 -14.97 -8.02
N PHE A 138 -7.89 -15.85 -8.78
CA PHE A 138 -6.64 -16.50 -8.39
C PHE A 138 -5.44 -15.54 -8.29
N ASP A 139 -5.52 -14.35 -8.90
CA ASP A 139 -4.47 -13.33 -8.75
C ASP A 139 -4.46 -12.75 -7.32
N LEU A 140 -5.55 -12.91 -6.56
CA LEU A 140 -5.75 -12.40 -5.19
C LEU A 140 -5.58 -13.47 -4.11
N GLU A 141 -4.95 -14.59 -4.44
CA GLU A 141 -4.58 -15.64 -3.47
C GLU A 141 -3.28 -15.29 -2.73
N MET A 142 -3.08 -15.87 -1.55
CA MET A 142 -1.97 -15.54 -0.63
C MET A 142 -0.58 -15.78 -1.25
N GLU A 143 -0.47 -16.63 -2.26
CA GLU A 143 0.72 -16.87 -3.06
C GLU A 143 1.21 -15.60 -3.75
N ASN A 144 0.31 -14.65 -4.03
CA ASN A 144 0.62 -13.36 -4.62
C ASN A 144 0.81 -12.24 -3.58
N LEU A 145 0.76 -12.54 -2.28
CA LEU A 145 1.16 -11.60 -1.23
C LEU A 145 2.65 -11.26 -1.37
N THR A 146 2.98 -9.98 -1.26
CA THR A 146 4.37 -9.53 -1.21
C THR A 146 5.08 -10.18 -0.01
N PRO A 147 6.24 -10.84 -0.21
CA PRO A 147 7.03 -11.42 0.88
C PRO A 147 7.58 -10.34 1.82
N ASN A 148 6.78 -9.99 2.82
CA ASN A 148 7.07 -9.04 3.90
C ASN A 148 6.41 -9.56 5.20
N PRO A 149 7.17 -9.74 6.30
CA PRO A 149 6.61 -10.21 7.57
C PRO A 149 5.44 -9.37 8.10
N ARG A 150 5.40 -8.06 7.79
CA ARG A 150 4.30 -7.16 8.18
C ARG A 150 3.02 -7.49 7.44
N TYR A 151 3.11 -7.69 6.14
CA TYR A 151 1.96 -8.05 5.33
C TYR A 151 1.41 -9.41 5.76
N LEU A 152 2.28 -10.40 5.98
CA LEU A 152 1.87 -11.72 6.45
C LEU A 152 1.14 -11.64 7.81
N ALA A 153 1.72 -10.95 8.79
CA ALA A 153 1.10 -10.81 10.11
C ALA A 153 -0.24 -10.08 10.07
N LEU A 154 -0.40 -9.08 9.20
CA LEU A 154 -1.67 -8.40 8.99
C LEU A 154 -2.72 -9.36 8.41
N MET A 155 -2.36 -10.15 7.39
CA MET A 155 -3.26 -11.12 6.79
C MET A 155 -3.68 -12.21 7.80
N GLU A 156 -2.73 -12.71 8.61
CA GLU A 156 -3.00 -13.71 9.67
C GLU A 156 -3.93 -13.15 10.75
N ALA A 157 -3.75 -11.88 11.15
CA ALA A 157 -4.62 -11.22 12.12
C ALA A 157 -6.05 -11.07 11.60
N LEU A 158 -6.22 -10.58 10.36
CA LEU A 158 -7.53 -10.44 9.71
C LEU A 158 -8.23 -11.79 9.56
N HIS A 159 -7.49 -12.83 9.13
CA HIS A 159 -8.04 -14.17 9.00
C HIS A 159 -8.48 -14.76 10.35
N ALA A 160 -7.73 -14.51 11.42
CA ALA A 160 -8.12 -14.95 12.77
C ALA A 160 -9.40 -14.27 13.28
N GLU A 161 -9.63 -13.02 12.93
CA GLU A 161 -10.85 -12.29 13.30
C GLU A 161 -12.10 -12.79 12.57
N LEU A 162 -11.95 -13.28 11.33
CA LEU A 162 -13.07 -13.83 10.55
C LEU A 162 -13.59 -15.18 11.05
N GLN A 163 -12.93 -15.83 12.01
CA GLN A 163 -13.36 -17.11 12.59
C GLN A 163 -13.69 -18.20 11.54
N GLY A 164 -13.01 -18.19 10.39
CA GLY A 164 -13.20 -19.15 9.31
C GLY A 164 -14.33 -18.81 8.31
N SER A 165 -14.89 -17.60 8.37
CA SER A 165 -15.76 -17.08 7.30
C SER A 165 -14.94 -16.53 6.13
N ALA A 166 -15.47 -16.61 4.91
CA ALA A 166 -14.87 -16.00 3.73
C ALA A 166 -15.14 -14.48 3.71
N PHE A 167 -14.26 -13.71 3.07
CA PHE A 167 -14.50 -12.30 2.77
C PHE A 167 -15.59 -12.20 1.70
N GLU A 168 -16.62 -11.40 1.97
CA GLU A 168 -17.68 -11.11 1.01
C GLU A 168 -17.47 -9.72 0.41
N LEU A 169 -17.43 -9.65 -0.92
CA LEU A 169 -17.37 -8.41 -1.67
C LEU A 169 -18.57 -8.32 -2.60
N ASN A 170 -19.35 -7.25 -2.41
CA ASN A 170 -20.50 -6.93 -3.23
C ASN A 170 -20.24 -5.58 -3.91
N LEU A 171 -19.95 -5.60 -5.21
CA LEU A 171 -19.83 -4.40 -6.02
C LEU A 171 -21.12 -4.21 -6.82
N ALA A 172 -21.79 -3.08 -6.60
CA ALA A 172 -22.98 -2.69 -7.35
C ALA A 172 -22.63 -1.59 -8.35
N GLY A 173 -23.08 -1.75 -9.60
CA GLY A 173 -22.84 -0.79 -10.68
C GLY A 173 -23.79 -1.03 -11.85
N ILE A 174 -23.29 -0.88 -13.07
CA ILE A 174 -24.04 -1.31 -14.28
C ILE A 174 -24.22 -2.82 -14.27
N ASP A 175 -23.17 -3.54 -13.85
CA ASP A 175 -23.21 -4.95 -13.51
C ASP A 175 -23.04 -5.11 -11.99
N GLU A 176 -23.48 -6.26 -11.47
CA GLU A 176 -23.25 -6.66 -10.09
C GLU A 176 -22.18 -7.74 -10.02
N LEU A 177 -21.25 -7.61 -9.07
CA LEU A 177 -20.30 -8.65 -8.72
C LEU A 177 -20.45 -8.97 -7.24
N ASN A 178 -20.89 -10.20 -6.95
CA ASN A 178 -20.90 -10.77 -5.61
C ASN A 178 -19.87 -11.90 -5.56
N LEU A 179 -18.84 -11.73 -4.74
CA LEU A 179 -17.71 -12.63 -4.63
C LEU A 179 -17.51 -13.04 -3.17
N GLN A 180 -17.28 -14.33 -2.96
CA GLN A 180 -16.67 -14.86 -1.74
C GLN A 180 -15.21 -15.19 -2.01
N HIS A 181 -14.31 -14.73 -1.13
CA HIS A 181 -12.87 -14.91 -1.24
C HIS A 181 -12.25 -15.35 0.08
N ASP A 182 -11.34 -16.31 0.05
CA ASP A 182 -10.75 -16.91 1.27
C ASP A 182 -9.50 -16.14 1.76
N SER A 183 -9.11 -15.09 1.03
CA SER A 183 -7.91 -14.30 1.29
C SER A 183 -8.25 -12.81 1.49
N PRO A 184 -7.67 -12.15 2.51
CA PRO A 184 -7.80 -10.70 2.71
C PRO A 184 -7.09 -9.89 1.63
N LEU A 185 -6.29 -10.52 0.77
CA LEU A 185 -5.59 -9.87 -0.34
C LEU A 185 -6.57 -9.28 -1.39
N LEU A 186 -7.88 -9.49 -1.24
CA LEU A 186 -8.89 -8.82 -2.03
C LEU A 186 -8.70 -7.29 -2.05
N GLU A 187 -8.27 -6.69 -0.93
CA GLU A 187 -7.95 -5.26 -0.85
C GLU A 187 -6.83 -4.83 -1.82
N ALA A 188 -5.89 -5.72 -2.12
CA ALA A 188 -4.76 -5.42 -2.99
C ALA A 188 -5.13 -5.36 -4.48
N CYS A 189 -6.41 -5.53 -4.84
CA CYS A 189 -6.90 -5.22 -6.18
C CYS A 189 -6.97 -3.72 -6.46
N ASN A 190 -6.95 -2.90 -5.40
CA ASN A 190 -7.04 -1.45 -5.47
C ASN A 190 -5.65 -0.81 -5.50
N THR A 191 -5.53 0.33 -6.21
CA THR A 191 -4.41 1.28 -6.09
C THR A 191 -4.94 2.71 -6.02
N SER A 192 -4.23 3.59 -5.32
CA SER A 192 -4.60 4.99 -5.11
C SER A 192 -3.58 6.03 -5.60
#